data_AF-A0A9D1EZF6-F1
#
_entry.id   AF-A0A9D1EZF6-F1
#
_cell.length_a   1.000
_cell.length_b   1.000
_cell.length_c   1.000
_cell.angle_alpha   90.00
_cell.angle_beta   90.00
_cell.angle_gamma   90.00
#
_symmetry.space_group_name_H-M   'P 1'
#
loop_
_entity.id
_entity.type
_entity.pdbx_description
1 polymer ?
#
loop_
_entity_poly.entity_id
_entity_poly.type
_entity_poly.pdbx_seq_one_letter_code
_entity_poly.pdbx_strand_id
1 'polypeptide(L)'
;MLEAIAFLIKEQRAELNLTVAQLSERSGVSVGVISDLENNRGRVPSLINFVKLAKALKLPDDMFTGLIEGNIDIQRNTEQLRENLKDAMLHYGLNESNAEMFITQIDSIIAIQTSERRDLKSKITDCGN
;
A
#
# COMPACT_ATOMS: atom_id res chain seq x y z
N MET A 1 14.18 -0.48 6.46
CA MET A 1 12.92 0.25 6.26
C MET A 1 13.16 1.63 5.63
N LEU A 2 13.91 2.53 6.29
CA LEU A 2 14.22 3.86 5.75
C LEU A 2 14.98 3.80 4.42
N GLU A 3 15.95 2.89 4.33
CA GLU A 3 16.84 2.75 3.18
C GLU A 3 16.10 2.38 1.89
N ALA A 4 15.05 1.57 1.98
CA ALA A 4 14.24 1.19 0.82
C ALA A 4 13.43 2.38 0.28
N ILE A 5 12.85 3.19 1.17
CA ILE A 5 12.12 4.42 0.81
C ILE A 5 13.10 5.44 0.20
N ALA A 6 14.25 5.66 0.84
CA ALA A 6 15.29 6.55 0.37
C ALA A 6 15.81 6.16 -1.02
N PHE A 7 16.08 4.87 -1.22
CA PHE A 7 16.51 4.31 -2.50
C PHE A 7 15.45 4.53 -3.58
N LEU A 8 14.19 4.18 -3.31
CA LEU A 8 13.11 4.32 -4.29
C LEU A 8 12.88 5.78 -4.69
N ILE A 9 12.81 6.69 -3.71
CA ILE A 9 12.62 8.12 -3.98
C ILE A 9 13.73 8.64 -4.89
N LYS A 10 14.99 8.22 -4.63
CA LYS A 10 16.16 8.60 -5.40
C LYS A 10 16.12 8.02 -6.83
N GLU A 11 15.78 6.74 -6.97
CA GLU A 11 15.65 6.06 -8.26
C GLU A 11 14.57 6.71 -9.11
N GLN A 12 13.35 6.85 -8.59
CA GLN A 12 12.25 7.44 -9.33
C GLN A 12 12.54 8.88 -9.75
N ARG A 13 13.21 9.66 -8.87
CA ARG A 13 13.65 11.02 -9.21
C ARG A 13 14.64 11.01 -10.38
N ALA A 14 15.58 10.07 -10.37
CA ALA A 14 16.58 9.92 -11.43
C ALA A 14 15.94 9.48 -12.75
N GLU A 15 15.01 8.52 -12.73
CA GLU A 15 14.24 8.08 -13.91
C GLU A 15 13.46 9.25 -14.55
N LEU A 16 12.92 10.14 -13.73
CA LEU A 16 12.23 11.35 -14.19
C LEU A 16 13.17 12.49 -14.58
N ASN A 17 14.49 12.27 -14.54
CA ASN A 17 15.54 13.26 -14.82
C ASN A 17 15.40 14.56 -14.00
N LEU A 18 14.97 14.44 -12.75
CA LEU A 18 14.77 15.58 -11.86
C LEU A 18 16.00 15.81 -10.98
N THR A 19 16.40 17.06 -10.83
CA THR A 19 17.29 17.47 -9.73
C THR A 19 16.54 17.45 -8.41
N VAL A 20 17.26 17.39 -7.29
CA VAL A 20 16.65 17.52 -5.95
C VAL A 20 15.91 18.86 -5.80
N ALA A 21 16.42 19.93 -6.40
CA ALA A 21 15.76 21.24 -6.40
C ALA A 21 14.42 21.21 -7.15
N GLN A 22 14.37 20.55 -8.31
CA GLN A 22 13.13 20.40 -9.07
C GLN A 22 12.11 19.51 -8.36
N LEU A 23 12.55 18.43 -7.71
CA LEU A 23 11.65 17.62 -6.88
C LEU A 23 11.13 18.42 -5.68
N SER A 24 11.98 19.25 -5.07
CA SER A 24 11.59 20.15 -3.98
C SER A 24 10.49 21.11 -4.40
N GLU A 25 10.68 21.80 -5.53
CA GLU A 25 9.68 22.71 -6.10
C GLU A 25 8.35 22.00 -6.39
N ARG A 26 8.39 20.81 -6.99
CA ARG A 26 7.19 20.04 -7.34
C ARG A 26 6.42 19.51 -6.13
N SER A 27 7.13 19.05 -5.10
CA SER A 27 6.53 18.41 -3.92
C SER A 27 6.20 19.39 -2.80
N GLY A 28 6.81 20.59 -2.79
CA GLY A 28 6.78 21.51 -1.66
C GLY A 28 7.51 20.97 -0.43
N VAL A 29 8.35 19.94 -0.57
CA VAL A 29 9.25 19.43 0.48
C VAL A 29 10.61 20.07 0.28
N SER A 30 11.30 20.51 1.34
CA SER A 30 12.55 21.25 1.19
C SER A 30 13.68 20.38 0.64
N VAL A 31 14.59 21.00 -0.12
CA VAL A 31 15.82 20.38 -0.65
C VAL A 31 16.60 19.64 0.45
N GLY A 32 16.70 20.22 1.64
CA GLY A 32 17.39 19.60 2.77
C GLY A 32 16.73 18.30 3.23
N VAL A 33 15.40 18.27 3.33
CA VAL A 33 14.66 17.05 3.72
C VAL A 33 14.82 15.95 2.67
N ILE A 34 14.74 16.30 1.38
CA ILE A 34 14.93 15.33 0.29
C ILE A 34 16.38 14.81 0.26
N SER A 35 17.36 15.69 0.43
CA SER A 35 18.77 15.30 0.47
C SER A 35 19.10 14.43 1.67
N ASP A 36 18.59 14.75 2.86
CA ASP A 36 18.78 13.92 4.05
C ASP A 36 18.14 12.54 3.88
N LEU A 37 16.96 12.48 3.25
CA LEU A 37 16.27 11.23 2.92
C LEU A 37 17.11 10.37 1.97
N GLU A 38 17.46 10.89 0.79
CA GLU A 38 18.16 10.12 -0.26
C GLU A 38 19.59 9.71 0.11
N ASN A 39 20.18 10.32 1.14
CA ASN A 39 21.52 10.01 1.64
C ASN A 39 21.49 9.29 3.00
N ASN A 40 20.34 8.74 3.41
CA ASN A 40 20.19 7.95 4.64
C ASN A 40 20.70 8.65 5.91
N ARG A 41 20.53 9.98 6.02
CA ARG A 41 20.98 10.76 7.19
C ARG A 41 20.01 10.68 8.38
N GLY A 42 19.35 9.54 8.55
CA GLY A 42 18.53 9.20 9.71
C GLY A 42 17.18 9.92 9.83
N ARG A 43 16.70 10.60 8.79
CA ARG A 43 15.40 11.29 8.81
C ARG A 43 14.32 10.50 8.08
N VAL A 44 13.39 9.94 8.85
CA VAL A 44 12.13 9.40 8.31
C VAL A 44 11.30 10.57 7.77
N PRO A 45 10.86 10.57 6.51
CA PRO A 45 9.94 11.58 6.05
C PRO A 45 8.64 11.39 6.82
N SER A 46 8.04 12.48 7.32
CA SER A 46 6.67 12.41 7.83
C SER A 46 5.75 11.84 6.74
N LEU A 47 4.66 11.18 7.13
CA LEU A 47 3.69 10.64 6.17
C LEU A 47 3.23 11.71 5.16
N ILE A 48 3.05 12.95 5.62
CA ILE A 48 2.71 14.10 4.77
C ILE A 48 3.80 14.35 3.71
N ASN A 49 5.07 14.39 4.12
CA ASN A 49 6.18 14.60 3.17
C ASN A 49 6.33 13.41 2.23
N PHE A 50 6.12 12.18 2.72
CA PHE A 50 6.13 11.00 1.88
C PHE A 50 5.03 11.03 0.80
N VAL A 51 3.79 11.35 1.17
CA VAL A 51 2.67 11.52 0.23
C VAL A 51 2.97 12.61 -0.80
N LYS A 52 3.51 13.75 -0.36
CA LYS A 52 3.89 14.86 -1.26
C LYS A 52 4.95 14.43 -2.28
N LEU A 53 5.98 13.71 -1.83
CA LEU A 53 7.03 13.19 -2.70
C LEU A 53 6.50 12.13 -3.65
N ALA A 54 5.71 11.17 -3.16
CA ALA A 54 5.09 10.12 -3.97
C ALA A 54 4.25 10.70 -5.11
N LYS A 55 3.41 11.71 -4.82
CA LYS A 55 2.62 12.43 -5.82
C LYS A 55 3.49 13.19 -6.82
N ALA A 56 4.51 13.91 -6.36
CA ALA A 56 5.41 14.66 -7.22
C ALA A 56 6.25 13.76 -8.16
N LEU A 57 6.53 12.54 -7.71
CA LEU A 57 7.24 11.49 -8.45
C LEU A 57 6.29 10.59 -9.26
N LYS A 58 4.97 10.80 -9.17
CA LYS A 58 3.95 9.96 -9.84
C LYS A 58 4.17 8.47 -9.59
N LEU A 59 4.49 8.11 -8.35
CA LEU A 59 4.64 6.69 -7.99
C LEU A 59 3.32 5.95 -8.31
N PRO A 60 3.39 4.76 -8.94
CA PRO A 60 2.21 3.93 -9.13
C PRO A 60 1.53 3.66 -7.79
N ASP A 61 0.20 3.68 -7.77
CA ASP A 61 -0.58 3.48 -6.54
C ASP A 61 -0.19 2.16 -5.86
N ASP A 62 -0.06 1.06 -6.61
CA ASP A 62 0.36 -0.25 -6.10
C ASP A 62 1.75 -0.24 -5.42
N MET A 63 2.66 0.60 -5.92
CA MET A 63 4.00 0.76 -5.35
C MET A 63 3.92 1.60 -4.07
N PHE A 64 3.14 2.67 -4.08
CA PHE A 64 2.93 3.52 -2.91
C PHE A 64 2.20 2.77 -1.78
N THR A 65 1.12 2.06 -2.11
CA THR A 65 0.39 1.21 -1.16
C THR A 65 1.26 0.06 -0.70
N GLY A 66 2.00 -0.62 -1.59
CA GLY A 66 2.94 -1.69 -1.21
C GLY A 66 4.02 -1.23 -0.22
N LEU A 67 4.46 0.03 -0.25
CA LEU A 67 5.38 0.59 0.75
C LEU A 67 4.69 0.90 2.07
N ILE A 68 3.42 1.30 2.06
CA ILE A 68 2.64 1.49 3.27
C ILE A 68 2.27 0.14 3.89
N GLU A 69 1.83 -0.79 3.06
CA GLU A 69 1.40 -2.16 3.38
C GLU A 69 2.57 -3.07 3.75
N GLY A 70 3.77 -2.89 3.18
CA GLY A 70 4.99 -3.50 3.69
C GLY A 70 5.35 -3.06 5.13
N ASN A 71 4.68 -2.01 5.63
CA ASN A 71 4.78 -1.50 7.00
C ASN A 71 3.46 -1.59 7.80
N ILE A 72 2.34 -1.94 7.17
CA ILE A 72 1.10 -2.36 7.83
C ILE A 72 1.10 -3.87 7.66
N ASP A 73 1.56 -4.57 8.69
CA ASP A 73 1.50 -6.02 8.74
C ASP A 73 0.17 -6.55 8.16
N ILE A 74 0.17 -7.00 6.91
CA ILE A 74 -0.97 -7.69 6.28
C ILE A 74 -1.07 -9.11 6.89
N GLN A 75 -0.16 -9.49 7.81
CA GLN A 75 -0.39 -10.55 8.77
C GLN A 75 -1.18 -10.09 10.00
N ARG A 76 -1.78 -8.88 10.00
CA ARG A 76 -2.92 -8.62 10.88
C ARG A 76 -3.96 -9.68 10.56
N ASN A 77 -4.02 -10.64 11.48
CA ASN A 77 -4.85 -11.84 11.46
C ASN A 77 -6.18 -11.53 10.76
N THR A 78 -6.53 -12.30 9.73
CA THR A 78 -7.83 -12.21 9.04
C THR A 78 -8.97 -12.17 10.04
N GLU A 79 -8.83 -12.87 11.16
CA GLU A 79 -9.78 -12.85 12.27
C GLU A 79 -9.86 -11.49 12.96
N GLN A 80 -8.75 -10.79 13.20
CA GLN A 80 -8.81 -9.46 13.82
C GLN A 80 -9.50 -8.44 12.90
N LEU A 81 -9.28 -8.55 11.59
CA LEU A 81 -9.98 -7.71 10.62
C LEU A 81 -11.47 -8.05 10.56
N ARG A 82 -11.81 -9.34 10.62
CA ARG A 82 -13.18 -9.87 10.70
C ARG A 82 -13.90 -9.32 11.93
N GLU A 83 -13.27 -9.37 13.10
CA GLU A 83 -13.83 -8.84 14.35
C GLU A 83 -13.99 -7.32 14.30
N ASN A 84 -13.00 -6.58 13.79
CA ASN A 84 -13.12 -5.12 13.64
C ASN A 84 -14.28 -4.73 12.72
N LEU A 85 -14.50 -5.50 11.65
CA LEU A 85 -15.61 -5.30 10.73
C LEU A 85 -16.95 -5.64 11.41
N LYS A 86 -17.03 -6.74 12.16
CA LYS A 86 -18.20 -7.11 12.96
C LYS A 86 -18.59 -6.00 13.93
N ASP A 87 -17.62 -5.49 14.69
CA ASP A 87 -17.83 -4.41 15.66
C ASP A 87 -18.34 -3.13 14.99
N ALA A 88 -17.79 -2.75 13.83
CA ALA A 88 -18.25 -1.59 13.08
C ALA A 88 -19.72 -1.74 12.60
N MET A 89 -20.11 -2.95 12.18
CA MET A 89 -21.48 -3.24 11.73
C MET A 89 -22.48 -3.22 12.89
N LEU A 90 -22.10 -3.74 14.05
CA LEU A 90 -22.90 -3.64 15.28
C LEU A 90 -23.07 -2.19 15.73
N HIS A 91 -22.00 -1.40 15.69
CA HIS A 91 -22.05 0.02 16.04
C HIS A 91 -22.95 0.83 15.09
N TYR A 92 -23.01 0.44 13.82
CA TYR A 92 -23.94 1.00 12.83
C TYR A 92 -25.41 0.62 13.10
N GLY A 93 -25.67 -0.33 14.01
CA GLY A 93 -27.01 -0.73 14.43
C GLY A 93 -27.51 -2.02 13.79
N LEU A 94 -26.66 -2.80 13.14
CA LEU A 94 -27.03 -4.16 12.76
C LEU A 94 -27.09 -5.03 14.03
N ASN A 95 -28.01 -6.00 14.03
CA ASN A 95 -27.97 -7.06 15.02
C ASN A 95 -26.86 -8.08 14.66
N GLU A 96 -26.48 -8.88 15.63
CA GLU A 96 -25.39 -9.85 15.50
C GLU A 96 -25.62 -10.89 14.41
N SER A 97 -26.86 -11.39 14.26
CA SER A 97 -27.21 -12.34 13.20
C SER A 97 -27.01 -11.77 11.80
N ASN A 98 -27.35 -10.49 11.60
CA ASN A 98 -27.18 -9.83 10.31
C ASN A 98 -25.71 -9.55 10.03
N ALA A 99 -24.94 -9.10 11.03
CA ALA A 99 -23.50 -8.86 10.89
C ALA A 99 -22.74 -10.15 10.52
N GLU A 100 -23.02 -11.27 11.20
CA GLU A 100 -22.41 -12.58 10.90
C GLU A 100 -22.78 -13.09 9.50
N MET A 101 -24.03 -12.90 9.08
CA MET A 101 -24.47 -13.28 7.75
C MET A 101 -23.73 -12.50 6.66
N PHE A 102 -23.52 -11.19 6.84
CA PHE A 102 -22.74 -10.38 5.90
C PHE A 102 -21.28 -10.80 5.85
N ILE A 103 -20.65 -11.03 6.99
CA ILE A 103 -19.26 -11.48 7.06
C ILE A 103 -19.11 -12.82 6.32
N THR A 104 -20.01 -13.77 6.57
CA THR A 104 -20.00 -15.08 5.90
C THR A 104 -20.17 -14.96 4.37
N GLN A 105 -20.99 -14.02 3.91
CA GLN A 105 -21.14 -13.75 2.47
C GLN A 105 -19.85 -13.17 1.86
N ILE A 106 -19.19 -12.24 2.57
CA ILE A 106 -17.90 -11.68 2.16
C ILE A 106 -16.84 -12.78 2.06
N ASP A 107 -16.73 -13.63 3.08
CA ASP A 107 -15.80 -14.76 3.11
C ASP A 107 -16.01 -15.69 1.90
N SER A 108 -17.27 -15.96 1.56
CA SER A 108 -17.64 -16.78 0.41
C SER A 108 -17.22 -16.13 -0.93
N ILE A 109 -17.42 -14.83 -1.09
CA ILE A 109 -17.02 -14.08 -2.30
C ILE A 109 -15.50 -14.12 -2.46
N ILE A 110 -14.75 -13.90 -1.37
CA ILE A 110 -13.29 -13.96 -1.39
C ILE A 110 -12.81 -15.37 -1.77
N ALA A 111 -13.44 -16.42 -1.23
CA ALA A 111 -13.13 -17.81 -1.57
C ALA A 111 -13.38 -18.13 -3.06
N ILE A 112 -14.48 -17.64 -3.64
CA ILE A 112 -14.80 -17.80 -5.05
C ILE A 112 -13.74 -17.11 -5.92
N GLN A 113 -13.45 -15.83 -5.67
CA GLN A 113 -12.50 -15.06 -6.46
C GLN A 113 -11.06 -15.60 -6.37
N THR A 114 -10.69 -16.23 -5.26
CA THR A 114 -9.38 -16.89 -5.09
C THR A 114 -9.32 -18.26 -5.77
N SER A 115 -10.44 -18.97 -5.91
CA SER A 115 -10.53 -20.19 -6.72
C SER A 115 -10.43 -19.90 -8.22
N GLU A 116 -11.20 -18.94 -8.73
CA GLU A 116 -11.20 -18.56 -10.15
C GLU A 116 -9.83 -18.07 -10.64
N ARG A 117 -9.10 -17.31 -9.79
CA ARG A 117 -7.73 -16.87 -10.09
C ARG A 117 -6.72 -18.03 -10.14
N ARG A 118 -6.91 -19.10 -9.36
CA ARG A 118 -6.05 -20.30 -9.41
C ARG A 118 -6.31 -21.11 -10.68
N ASP A 119 -7.58 -21.28 -11.05
CA ASP A 119 -7.98 -22.00 -12.26
C ASP A 119 -7.56 -21.27 -13.56
N LEU A 120 -7.54 -19.94 -13.55
CA LEU A 120 -7.02 -19.16 -14.67
C LEU A 120 -5.49 -19.31 -14.78
N LYS A 121 -4.77 -19.30 -13.66
CA LYS A 121 -3.31 -19.52 -13.65
C LYS A 121 -2.93 -20.91 -14.15
N SER A 122 -3.64 -21.97 -13.76
CA SER A 122 -3.36 -23.34 -14.22
C SER A 122 -3.60 -23.52 -15.71
N LYS A 123 -4.70 -22.97 -16.25
CA LYS A 123 -4.99 -23.00 -17.69
C LYS A 123 -3.96 -22.26 -18.53
N ILE A 124 -3.43 -21.14 -18.04
CA ILE A 124 -2.38 -20.38 -18.73
C ILE A 124 -1.06 -21.15 -18.75
N THR A 125 -0.73 -21.89 -17.68
CA THR A 125 0.49 -22.71 -17.62
C THR A 125 0.41 -23.98 -18.47
N ASP A 126 -0.79 -24.56 -18.65
CA ASP A 126 -0.97 -25.78 -19.44
C ASP A 126 -1.00 -25.55 -20.96
N CYS A 127 -1.31 -24.33 -21.43
CA CYS A 127 -1.25 -23.98 -22.86
C CYS A 127 0.18 -23.65 -23.37
N GLY A 128 1.19 -23.66 -22.50
CA GLY A 128 2.57 -23.28 -22.81
C GLY A 128 3.58 -24.42 -22.98
N ASN A 129 3.14 -25.69 -22.92
CA ASN A 129 3.97 -26.88 -23.12
C ASN A 129 3.53 -27.71 -24.33
#